data_AF-A0A368FWH6-F1
#
_entry.id   AF-A0A368FWH6-F1
#
_cell.length_a   1.000
_cell.length_b   1.000
_cell.length_c   1.000
_cell.angle_alpha   90.00
_cell.angle_beta   90.00
_cell.angle_gamma   90.00
#
_symmetry.space_group_name_H-M   'P 1'
#
loop_
_entity.id
_entity.type
_entity.pdbx_description
1 polymer ?
#
loop_
_entity_poly.entity_id
_entity_poly.type
_entity_poly.pdbx_seq_one_letter_code
_entity_poly.pdbx_strand_id
1 'polypeptide(L)'
;MHLAQNRRYFEEYLPELRDIFQFSRATQEQGEQDLRNLNMSNASETMCIHVRRTDFQRFGLQTEWNGTVNAARSIATKRGLENYVIFGDDKEFMSSFAKELAQDISSGTQKKAFISTFSETTDFYLSSRICSALLLSAASSTFGWWLGFFARNQNGVYYYKSGRHMEKFRFLKNDFFL
;
A
#
# COMPACT_ATOMS: atom_id res chain seq x y z
N MET A 1 -6.22 6.60 -19.94
CA MET A 1 -5.08 7.30 -19.32
C MET A 1 -4.59 6.45 -18.17
N HIS A 2 -3.30 6.10 -18.13
CA HIS A 2 -2.71 5.29 -17.06
C HIS A 2 -2.14 6.23 -16.00
N LEU A 3 -2.96 6.60 -15.01
CA LEU A 3 -2.54 7.44 -13.88
C LEU A 3 -1.90 6.58 -12.80
N ALA A 4 -0.63 6.23 -12.97
CA ALA A 4 0.15 5.57 -11.95
C ALA A 4 1.50 6.28 -11.83
N GLN A 5 1.78 6.83 -10.65
CA GLN A 5 3.14 7.21 -10.32
C GLN A 5 3.93 5.91 -10.13
N ASN A 6 5.06 5.73 -10.84
CA ASN A 6 5.82 4.48 -10.82
C ASN A 6 7.31 4.77 -10.63
N ARG A 7 7.95 4.04 -9.71
CA ARG A 7 9.39 4.18 -9.44
C ARG A 7 10.28 3.95 -10.66
N ARG A 8 9.79 3.20 -11.67
CA ARG A 8 10.50 2.93 -12.92
C ARG A 8 10.87 4.19 -13.70
N TYR A 9 10.16 5.31 -13.45
CA TYR A 9 10.53 6.59 -14.04
C TYR A 9 11.89 7.11 -13.57
N PHE A 10 12.32 6.72 -12.37
CA PHE A 10 13.58 7.11 -11.76
C PHE A 10 14.50 5.91 -11.53
N GLU A 11 14.34 4.82 -12.30
CA GLU A 11 15.02 3.54 -12.04
C GLU A 11 16.54 3.69 -11.94
N GLU A 12 17.12 4.50 -12.83
CA GLU A 12 18.55 4.80 -12.87
C GLU A 12 19.04 5.57 -11.64
N TYR A 13 18.18 6.37 -11.01
CA TYR A 13 18.49 7.19 -9.84
C TYR A 13 18.08 6.54 -8.50
N LEU A 14 17.51 5.33 -8.53
CA LEU A 14 17.07 4.67 -7.30
C LEU A 14 18.18 4.44 -6.28
N PRO A 15 19.43 4.11 -6.65
CA PRO A 15 20.53 3.98 -5.68
C PRO A 15 20.76 5.28 -4.90
N GLU A 16 20.88 6.41 -5.60
CA GLU A 16 21.15 7.72 -5.01
C GLU A 16 19.95 8.20 -4.18
N LEU A 17 18.74 8.04 -4.71
CA LEU A 17 17.52 8.41 -3.99
C LEU A 17 17.38 7.60 -2.70
N ARG A 18 17.77 6.33 -2.68
CA ARG A 18 17.74 5.52 -1.45
C ARG A 18 18.78 5.95 -0.43
N ASP A 19 19.93 6.43 -0.88
CA ASP A 19 20.96 6.96 0.00
C ASP A 19 20.51 8.29 0.65
N ILE A 20 19.84 9.14 -0.11
CA ILE A 20 19.29 10.41 0.37
C ILE A 20 18.10 10.18 1.32
N PHE A 21 17.19 9.27 0.95
CA PHE A 21 15.95 9.02 1.69
C PHE A 21 16.09 7.89 2.72
N GLN A 22 17.09 8.00 3.59
CA GLN A 22 17.22 7.11 4.74
C GLN A 22 16.31 7.56 5.89
N PHE A 23 15.76 6.59 6.62
CA PHE A 23 14.98 6.88 7.81
C PHE A 23 15.87 7.40 8.93
N SER A 24 15.42 8.44 9.64
CA SER A 24 16.09 8.93 10.85
C SER A 24 16.12 7.86 11.93
N ARG A 25 17.11 7.89 12.83
CA ARG A 25 17.19 6.95 13.97
C ARG A 25 15.90 6.94 14.80
N ALA A 26 15.32 8.10 15.07
CA ALA A 26 14.05 8.21 15.80
C ALA A 26 12.90 7.49 15.08
N THR A 27 12.81 7.62 13.75
CA THR A 27 11.80 6.89 12.96
C THR A 27 12.05 5.39 12.99
N GLN A 28 13.31 4.95 12.93
CA GLN A 28 13.65 3.54 13.02
C GLN A 28 13.27 2.95 14.39
N GLU A 29 13.63 3.64 15.48
CA GLU A 29 13.32 3.20 16.85
C GLU A 29 11.81 3.11 17.11
N GLN A 30 11.06 4.15 16.71
CA GLN A 30 9.61 4.17 16.82
C GLN A 30 8.98 3.05 15.97
N GLY A 31 9.40 2.90 14.73
CA GLY A 31 8.89 1.86 13.83
C GLY A 31 9.17 0.44 14.33
N GLU A 32 10.35 0.18 14.89
CA GLU A 32 10.65 -1.11 15.52
C GLU A 32 9.78 -1.39 16.74
N GLN A 33 9.47 -0.37 17.55
CA GLN A 33 8.55 -0.50 18.66
C GLN A 33 7.14 -0.86 18.18
N ASP A 34 6.67 -0.19 17.14
CA ASP A 34 5.34 -0.44 16.56
C ASP A 34 5.23 -1.83 15.93
N LEU A 35 6.29 -2.32 15.26
CA LEU A 35 6.34 -3.69 14.74
C LEU A 35 6.25 -4.75 15.85
N ARG A 36 6.90 -4.52 16.99
CA ARG A 36 6.79 -5.40 18.17
C ARG A 36 5.38 -5.39 18.73
N ASN A 37 4.74 -4.22 18.82
CA ASN A 37 3.37 -4.07 19.32
C ASN A 37 2.35 -4.80 18.43
N LEU A 38 2.57 -4.81 17.12
CA LEU A 38 1.73 -5.56 16.18
C LEU A 38 2.01 -7.08 16.17
N ASN A 39 3.03 -7.55 16.88
CA ASN A 39 3.55 -8.91 16.78
C ASN A 39 3.89 -9.30 15.32
N MET A 40 4.44 -8.33 14.57
CA MET A 40 4.78 -8.46 13.15
C MET A 40 6.30 -8.38 12.91
N SER A 41 7.09 -8.74 13.92
CA SER A 41 8.54 -8.82 13.84
C SER A 41 9.02 -9.86 12.83
N ASN A 42 8.21 -10.88 12.51
CA ASN A 42 8.50 -11.87 11.46
C ASN A 42 7.88 -11.44 10.13
N ALA A 43 8.58 -10.53 9.45
CA ALA A 43 8.15 -9.77 8.29
C ALA A 43 7.92 -10.59 6.98
N SER A 44 8.16 -11.90 6.94
CA SER A 44 8.21 -12.70 5.70
C SER A 44 6.88 -12.87 4.96
N GLU A 45 5.74 -12.60 5.61
CA GLU A 45 4.42 -13.10 5.15
C GLU A 45 3.32 -12.03 5.08
N THR A 46 3.69 -10.75 4.99
CA THR A 46 2.70 -9.66 5.01
C THR A 46 2.38 -9.12 3.63
N MET A 47 1.09 -9.15 3.29
CA MET A 47 0.47 -8.45 2.17
C MET A 47 0.00 -7.07 2.62
N CYS A 48 0.61 -6.03 2.10
CA CYS A 48 0.21 -4.66 2.38
C CYS A 48 -0.80 -4.14 1.35
N ILE A 49 -1.73 -3.30 1.77
CA ILE A 49 -2.68 -2.62 0.89
C ILE A 49 -2.67 -1.14 1.22
N HIS A 50 -2.46 -0.29 0.22
CA HIS A 50 -2.73 1.13 0.34
C HIS A 50 -4.12 1.45 -0.21
N VAL A 51 -4.95 2.09 0.61
CA VAL A 51 -6.28 2.59 0.27
C VAL A 51 -6.31 4.12 0.35
N ARG A 52 -7.05 4.75 -0.56
CA ARG A 52 -7.29 6.19 -0.56
C ARG A 52 -8.73 6.45 -0.96
N ARG A 53 -9.52 7.10 -0.12
CA ARG A 53 -10.95 7.32 -0.40
C ARG A 53 -11.43 8.73 -0.28
N THR A 54 -11.02 9.46 0.76
CA THR A 54 -11.70 10.68 1.22
C THR A 54 -11.84 11.73 0.11
N ASP A 55 -10.78 12.46 -0.17
CA ASP A 55 -10.68 13.43 -1.26
C ASP A 55 -10.76 12.78 -2.65
N PHE A 56 -10.39 11.51 -2.77
CA PHE A 56 -10.38 10.77 -4.04
C PHE A 56 -11.78 10.44 -4.58
N GLN A 57 -12.80 10.39 -3.73
CA GLN A 57 -14.19 10.16 -4.13
C GLN A 57 -14.67 11.21 -5.14
N ARG A 58 -14.27 12.47 -4.95
CA ARG A 58 -14.62 13.59 -5.85
C ARG A 58 -14.13 13.37 -7.29
N PHE A 59 -13.07 12.59 -7.47
CA PHE A 59 -12.42 12.38 -8.76
C PHE A 59 -12.71 10.99 -9.37
N GLY A 60 -13.52 10.16 -8.71
CA GLY A 60 -13.76 8.78 -9.13
C GLY A 60 -12.52 7.86 -9.00
N LEU A 61 -11.48 8.31 -8.30
CA LEU A 61 -10.19 7.63 -8.15
C LEU A 61 -10.05 6.85 -6.83
N GLN A 62 -11.09 6.86 -5.99
CA GLN A 62 -11.08 6.20 -4.69
C GLN A 62 -10.87 4.69 -4.82
N THR A 63 -10.32 4.06 -3.80
CA THR A 63 -10.26 2.60 -3.69
C THR A 63 -11.64 1.97 -3.94
N GLU A 64 -11.67 0.97 -4.83
CA GLU A 64 -12.86 0.16 -5.11
C GLU A 64 -12.88 -1.08 -4.20
N TRP A 65 -14.02 -1.42 -3.62
CA TRP A 65 -14.11 -2.52 -2.66
C TRP A 65 -13.82 -3.90 -3.28
N ASN A 66 -14.74 -4.43 -4.09
CA ASN A 66 -14.73 -5.81 -4.57
C ASN A 66 -13.43 -6.16 -5.31
N GLY A 67 -13.02 -5.30 -6.24
CA GLY A 67 -11.82 -5.55 -7.02
C GLY A 67 -10.53 -5.49 -6.20
N THR A 68 -10.45 -4.59 -5.21
CA THR A 68 -9.27 -4.53 -4.33
C THR A 68 -9.21 -5.74 -3.39
N VAL A 69 -10.34 -6.18 -2.83
CA VAL A 69 -10.40 -7.42 -2.01
C VAL A 69 -9.92 -8.62 -2.83
N ASN A 70 -10.49 -8.81 -4.03
CA ASN A 70 -10.14 -9.92 -4.90
C ASN A 70 -8.66 -9.89 -5.31
N ALA A 71 -8.14 -8.72 -5.66
CA ALA A 71 -6.73 -8.55 -6.01
C ALA A 71 -5.82 -8.85 -4.81
N ALA A 72 -6.13 -8.32 -3.63
CA ALA A 72 -5.35 -8.55 -2.41
C ALA A 72 -5.31 -10.04 -2.03
N ARG A 73 -6.46 -10.71 -2.01
CA ARG A 73 -6.55 -12.16 -1.75
C ARG A 73 -5.79 -12.99 -2.79
N SER A 74 -5.91 -12.65 -4.07
CA SER A 74 -5.21 -13.36 -5.15
C SER A 74 -3.69 -13.22 -5.03
N ILE A 75 -3.19 -12.02 -4.75
CA ILE A 75 -1.75 -11.77 -4.55
C ILE A 75 -1.25 -12.51 -3.32
N ALA A 76 -1.97 -12.42 -2.19
CA ALA A 76 -1.60 -13.08 -0.96
C ALA A 76 -1.53 -14.60 -1.14
N THR A 77 -2.54 -15.20 -1.78
CA THR A 77 -2.58 -16.65 -2.05
C THR A 77 -1.41 -17.08 -2.95
N LYS A 78 -1.17 -16.37 -4.06
CA LYS A 78 -0.07 -16.69 -4.98
C LYS A 78 1.31 -16.57 -4.37
N ARG A 79 1.46 -15.76 -3.33
CA ARG A 79 2.74 -15.51 -2.64
C ARG A 79 2.85 -16.18 -1.28
N GLY A 80 1.85 -16.95 -0.85
CA GLY A 80 1.83 -17.59 0.47
C GLY A 80 1.87 -16.57 1.62
N LEU A 81 1.16 -15.44 1.50
CA LEU A 81 1.11 -14.40 2.52
C LEU A 81 -0.11 -14.60 3.42
N GLU A 82 0.11 -14.58 4.73
CA GLU A 82 -0.91 -14.89 5.75
C GLU A 82 -1.42 -13.65 6.49
N ASN A 83 -0.66 -12.56 6.48
CA ASN A 83 -0.99 -11.33 7.19
C ASN A 83 -1.33 -10.20 6.23
N TYR A 84 -2.26 -9.34 6.61
CA TYR A 84 -2.59 -8.12 5.90
C TYR A 84 -2.30 -6.87 6.74
N VAL A 85 -1.75 -5.84 6.11
CA VAL A 85 -1.64 -4.49 6.71
C VAL A 85 -2.22 -3.48 5.75
N ILE A 86 -3.11 -2.63 6.24
CA ILE A 86 -3.82 -1.65 5.44
C ILE A 86 -3.38 -0.25 5.85
N PHE A 87 -2.87 0.52 4.89
CA PHE A 87 -2.52 1.92 5.02
C PHE A 87 -3.55 2.77 4.30
N GLY A 88 -3.93 3.93 4.84
CA GLY A 88 -4.88 4.81 4.16
C GLY A 88 -5.47 5.91 5.03
N ASP A 89 -6.50 6.55 4.51
CA ASP A 89 -7.09 7.80 5.02
C ASP A 89 -8.49 7.65 5.63
N ASP A 90 -9.16 6.51 5.43
CA ASP A 90 -10.54 6.26 5.83
C ASP A 90 -10.62 5.10 6.82
N LYS A 91 -10.58 5.40 8.13
CA LYS A 91 -10.49 4.40 9.20
C LYS A 91 -11.70 3.45 9.24
N GLU A 92 -12.89 3.94 8.95
CA GLU A 92 -14.12 3.12 8.94
C GLU A 92 -14.10 2.12 7.79
N PHE A 93 -13.72 2.59 6.60
CA PHE A 93 -13.52 1.73 5.45
C PHE A 93 -12.41 0.71 5.71
N MET A 94 -11.25 1.15 6.18
CA MET A 94 -10.10 0.29 6.47
C MET A 94 -10.47 -0.80 7.47
N SER A 95 -11.19 -0.47 8.53
CA SER A 95 -11.65 -1.44 9.55
C SER A 95 -12.58 -2.49 8.95
N SER A 96 -13.50 -2.06 8.10
CA SER A 96 -14.44 -2.97 7.43
C SER A 96 -13.70 -3.85 6.41
N PHE A 97 -12.74 -3.27 5.71
CA PHE A 97 -11.90 -3.95 4.72
C PHE A 97 -11.01 -5.01 5.37
N ALA A 98 -10.44 -4.70 6.55
CA ALA A 98 -9.68 -5.65 7.35
C ALA A 98 -10.52 -6.86 7.77
N LYS A 99 -11.75 -6.63 8.23
CA LYS A 99 -12.69 -7.72 8.61
C LYS A 99 -12.98 -8.62 7.41
N GLU A 100 -13.23 -8.06 6.24
CA GLU A 100 -13.45 -8.81 5.01
C GLU A 100 -12.22 -9.65 4.63
N LEU A 101 -11.01 -9.07 4.68
CA LEU A 101 -9.79 -9.82 4.39
C LEU A 101 -9.50 -10.94 5.39
N ALA A 102 -9.82 -10.74 6.67
CA ALA A 102 -9.62 -11.76 7.71
C ALA A 102 -10.60 -12.95 7.60
N GLN A 103 -11.71 -12.78 6.88
CA GLN A 103 -12.65 -13.86 6.56
C GLN A 103 -12.19 -14.73 5.37
N ASP A 104 -11.03 -14.45 4.78
CA ASP A 104 -10.48 -15.25 3.69
C ASP A 104 -10.00 -16.62 4.18
N ILE A 105 -10.80 -17.68 3.95
CA ILE A 105 -10.52 -19.07 4.34
C ILE A 105 -9.72 -19.81 3.24
N SER A 106 -9.33 -19.13 2.17
CA SER A 106 -8.70 -19.77 0.99
C SER A 106 -7.40 -20.55 1.30
N SER A 107 -6.70 -20.24 2.40
CA SER A 107 -5.48 -20.94 2.84
C SER A 107 -5.69 -21.96 3.96
N GLY A 108 -6.91 -22.15 4.48
CA GLY A 108 -7.18 -23.02 5.63
C GLY A 108 -6.62 -22.52 6.97
N THR A 109 -5.90 -21.39 6.97
CA THR A 109 -5.39 -20.67 8.14
C THR A 109 -6.12 -19.36 8.34
N GLN A 110 -6.37 -18.97 9.59
CA GLN A 110 -7.00 -17.69 9.89
C GLN A 110 -6.01 -16.55 9.61
N LYS A 111 -6.29 -15.75 8.58
CA LYS A 111 -5.47 -14.59 8.23
C LYS A 111 -5.69 -13.44 9.21
N LYS A 112 -4.61 -12.77 9.62
CA LYS A 112 -4.70 -11.56 10.45
C LYS A 112 -4.70 -10.33 9.57
N ALA A 113 -5.54 -9.35 9.88
CA ALA A 113 -5.59 -8.09 9.14
C ALA A 113 -5.50 -6.92 10.12
N PHE A 114 -4.55 -6.02 9.87
CA PHE A 114 -4.30 -4.84 10.68
C PHE A 114 -4.53 -3.58 9.86
N ILE A 115 -5.04 -2.54 10.50
CA ILE A 115 -5.09 -1.20 9.92
C ILE A 115 -3.99 -0.36 10.57
N SER A 116 -3.27 0.43 9.78
CA SER A 116 -2.36 1.39 10.36
C SER A 116 -3.13 2.58 10.93
N THR A 117 -2.71 3.01 12.11
CA THR A 117 -3.11 4.26 12.74
C THR A 117 -1.90 5.11 13.14
N PHE A 118 -0.72 4.79 12.60
CA PHE A 118 0.54 5.47 12.90
C PHE A 118 0.70 6.73 12.05
N SER A 119 1.82 7.44 12.25
CA SER A 119 2.19 8.55 11.37
C SER A 119 2.60 8.04 9.99
N GLU A 120 2.52 8.92 8.99
CA GLU A 120 2.91 8.61 7.61
C GLU A 120 4.37 8.16 7.49
N THR A 121 5.28 8.79 8.26
CA THR A 121 6.69 8.42 8.29
C THR A 121 6.92 7.04 8.89
N THR A 122 6.15 6.69 9.91
CA THR A 122 6.15 5.34 10.49
C THR A 122 5.59 4.35 9.49
N ASP A 123 4.50 4.66 8.77
CA ASP A 123 3.96 3.79 7.72
C ASP A 123 4.95 3.49 6.60
N PHE A 124 5.73 4.49 6.17
CA PHE A 124 6.82 4.29 5.22
C PHE A 124 7.87 3.33 5.77
N TYR A 125 8.22 3.47 7.06
CA TYR A 125 9.14 2.56 7.72
C TYR A 125 8.58 1.14 7.80
N LEU A 126 7.34 0.95 8.25
CA LEU A 126 6.68 -0.35 8.25
C LEU A 126 6.70 -0.95 6.84
N SER A 127 6.40 -0.16 5.80
CA SER A 127 6.44 -0.64 4.42
C SER A 127 7.80 -1.22 4.04
N SER A 128 8.88 -0.55 4.44
CA SER A 128 10.26 -1.01 4.20
C SER A 128 10.63 -2.28 4.95
N ARG A 129 9.93 -2.58 6.04
CA ARG A 129 10.24 -3.71 6.91
C ARG A 129 9.38 -4.93 6.66
N ILE A 130 8.08 -4.76 6.41
CA ILE A 130 7.13 -5.89 6.41
C ILE A 130 6.45 -6.16 5.07
N CYS A 131 6.37 -5.19 4.15
CA CYS A 131 5.60 -5.41 2.92
C CYS A 131 6.31 -6.34 1.94
N SER A 132 5.96 -7.63 2.00
CA SER A 132 6.41 -8.69 1.07
C SER A 132 5.75 -8.56 -0.30
N ALA A 133 4.53 -8.03 -0.29
CA ALA A 133 3.85 -7.47 -1.44
C ALA A 133 3.06 -6.23 -0.98
N LEU A 134 2.83 -5.30 -1.89
CA LEU A 134 2.06 -4.08 -1.67
C LEU A 134 1.10 -3.88 -2.84
N LEU A 135 -0.20 -3.77 -2.56
CA LEU A 135 -1.20 -3.37 -3.54
C LEU A 135 -1.56 -1.90 -3.38
N LEU A 136 -1.25 -1.10 -4.40
CA LEU A 136 -1.68 0.29 -4.52
C LEU A 136 -3.06 0.31 -5.18
N SER A 137 -4.12 0.33 -4.36
CA SER A 137 -5.50 0.35 -4.86
C SER A 137 -5.93 1.70 -5.46
N ALA A 138 -5.22 2.76 -5.08
CA ALA A 138 -5.33 4.11 -5.61
C ALA A 138 -3.94 4.59 -6.07
N ALA A 139 -3.56 4.18 -7.28
CA ALA A 139 -2.21 4.34 -7.83
C ALA A 139 -1.76 5.80 -8.09
N SER A 140 -2.70 6.75 -8.06
CA SER A 140 -2.43 8.18 -8.18
C SER A 140 -2.07 8.86 -6.85
N SER A 141 -2.10 8.13 -5.74
CA SER A 141 -1.73 8.66 -4.42
C SER A 141 -0.22 8.79 -4.27
N THR A 142 0.27 10.00 -4.01
CA THR A 142 1.69 10.25 -3.68
C THR A 142 2.10 9.54 -2.40
N PHE A 143 1.21 9.46 -1.40
CA PHE A 143 1.46 8.67 -0.19
C PHE A 143 1.63 7.17 -0.53
N GLY A 144 0.76 6.64 -1.40
CA GLY A 144 0.87 5.28 -1.91
C GLY A 144 2.16 5.06 -2.73
N TRP A 145 2.60 6.05 -3.48
CA TRP A 145 3.87 6.01 -4.20
C TRP A 145 5.06 5.87 -3.24
N TRP A 146 5.10 6.67 -2.18
CA TRP A 146 6.16 6.59 -1.16
C TRP A 146 6.15 5.25 -0.41
N LEU A 147 4.97 4.71 -0.09
CA LEU A 147 4.87 3.35 0.44
C LEU A 147 5.50 2.32 -0.51
N GLY A 148 5.25 2.43 -1.81
CA GLY A 148 5.85 1.57 -2.84
C GLY A 148 7.34 1.79 -3.03
N PHE A 149 7.81 3.04 -2.95
CA PHE A 149 9.23 3.38 -3.00
C PHE A 149 10.00 2.70 -1.87
N PHE A 150 9.47 2.75 -0.65
CA PHE A 150 10.10 2.15 0.53
C PHE A 150 9.85 0.66 0.69
N ALA A 151 8.83 0.09 0.05
CA ALA A 151 8.41 -1.30 0.25
C ALA A 151 9.59 -2.29 0.23
N ARG A 152 9.63 -3.21 1.19
CA ARG A 152 10.73 -4.19 1.32
C ARG A 152 10.99 -4.94 0.01
N ASN A 153 9.94 -5.44 -0.62
CA ASN A 153 10.02 -6.15 -1.89
C ASN A 153 9.59 -5.27 -3.06
N GLN A 154 10.58 -4.72 -3.75
CA GLN A 154 10.38 -3.82 -4.89
C GLN A 154 9.84 -4.52 -6.15
N ASN A 155 9.90 -5.86 -6.19
CA ASN A 155 9.25 -6.71 -7.20
C ASN A 155 7.87 -7.20 -6.74
N GLY A 156 7.42 -6.76 -5.56
CA GLY A 156 6.13 -7.08 -4.96
C GLY A 156 5.13 -5.92 -4.96
N VAL A 157 5.40 -4.84 -5.69
CA VAL A 157 4.50 -3.67 -5.77
C VAL A 157 3.55 -3.83 -6.96
N TYR A 158 2.26 -3.85 -6.68
CA TYR A 158 1.18 -4.02 -7.64
C TYR A 158 0.31 -2.77 -7.70
N TYR A 159 -0.16 -2.44 -8.90
CA TYR A 159 -1.02 -1.28 -9.14
C TYR A 159 -2.40 -1.78 -9.55
N TYR A 160 -3.42 -1.43 -8.78
CA TYR A 160 -4.79 -1.76 -9.15
C TYR A 160 -5.26 -0.86 -10.30
N LYS A 161 -5.73 -1.47 -11.37
CA LYS A 161 -6.35 -0.75 -12.50
C LYS A 161 -7.86 -0.74 -12.28
N SER A 162 -8.40 0.39 -11.84
CA SER A 162 -9.85 0.55 -11.77
C SER A 162 -10.45 0.48 -13.18
N GLY A 163 -11.54 -0.27 -13.33
CA GLY A 163 -12.33 -0.33 -14.56
C GLY A 163 -13.29 0.84 -14.73
N ARG A 164 -13.39 1.75 -13.74
CA ARG A 164 -14.32 2.88 -13.80
C ARG A 164 -13.87 3.87 -14.87
N HIS A 165 -14.84 4.37 -15.64
CA HIS A 165 -14.62 5.52 -16.51
C HIS A 165 -14.29 6.72 -15.62
N MET A 166 -13.05 7.20 -15.71
CA MET A 166 -12.71 8.50 -15.15
C MET A 166 -13.57 9.55 -15.85
N GLU A 167 -14.23 10.42 -15.09
CA GLU A 167 -14.82 11.60 -15.70
C GLU A 167 -13.72 12.38 -16.42
N LYS A 168 -14.02 12.88 -17.63
CA LYS A 168 -13.07 13.61 -18.50
C LYS A 168 -12.46 14.86 -17.85
N PHE A 169 -12.90 15.23 -16.65
CA PHE A 169 -12.47 16.42 -15.95
C PHE A 169 -11.29 16.12 -14.99
N ARG A 170 -10.25 16.94 -15.11
CA ARG A 170 -9.28 17.34 -14.06
C ARG A 170 -7.88 16.73 -14.00
N PHE A 171 -7.44 16.06 -15.04
CA PHE A 171 -6.00 15.83 -15.20
C PHE A 171 -5.67 16.19 -16.63
N LEU A 172 -5.35 17.48 -16.85
CA LEU A 172 -4.78 17.89 -18.12
C LEU A 172 -3.44 17.16 -18.26
N LYS A 173 -3.08 16.79 -19.49
CA LYS A 173 -1.78 16.17 -19.78
C LYS A 173 -0.59 16.99 -19.24
N ASN A 174 -0.82 18.29 -19.03
CA ASN A 174 0.14 19.27 -18.49
C ASN A 174 0.23 19.27 -16.94
N ASP A 175 -0.71 18.61 -16.24
CA ASP A 175 -0.67 18.45 -14.77
C ASP A 175 0.30 17.34 -14.34
N PHE A 176 0.88 16.64 -15.32
CA PHE A 176 1.96 15.67 -15.14
C PHE A 176 3.21 16.23 -15.81
N PHE A 177 4.23 16.50 -15.00
CA PHE A 177 5.58 16.74 -15.50
C PHE A 177 6.08 15.43 -16.14
N LEU A 178 5.85 15.31 -17.45
CA LEU A 178 6.51 14.39 -18.36
C LEU A 178 7.40 15.22 -19.29
#